data_AF-A0A2V2ZDD8-F1
#
_entry.id   AF-A0A2V2ZDD8-F1
#
_cell.length_a   1.000
_cell.length_b   1.000
_cell.length_c   1.000
_cell.angle_alpha   90.00
_cell.angle_beta   90.00
_cell.angle_gamma   90.00
#
_symmetry.space_group_name_H-M   'P 1'
#
loop_
_entity.id
_entity.type
_entity.pdbx_description
1 polymer ?
#
loop_
_entity_poly.entity_id
_entity_poly.type
_entity_poly.pdbx_seq_one_letter_code
_entity_poly.pdbx_strand_id
1 'polypeptide(L)'
;MNRHIKSIFLGFVLIFLLIQIIQPARNIDYGQVPSTDISKVYKVPDNVQFVLRQSCYDCHSNSTHYPFYSYIQPLSYYLEKHIKKGKEELNFNERG
;
A
#
# COMPACT_ATOMS: atom_id res chain seq x y z
N MET A 1 37.78 -15.15 -1.99
CA MET A 1 36.71 -14.64 -2.88
C MET A 1 37.34 -13.92 -4.07
N ASN A 2 37.02 -14.35 -5.30
CA ASN A 2 37.63 -13.83 -6.53
C ASN A 2 37.36 -12.32 -6.70
N ARG A 3 38.32 -11.54 -7.22
CA ARG A 3 38.21 -10.07 -7.32
C ARG A 3 36.99 -9.65 -8.14
N HIS A 4 36.68 -10.39 -9.20
CA HIS A 4 35.50 -10.17 -10.04
C HIS A 4 34.18 -10.36 -9.29
N ILE A 5 34.08 -11.38 -8.43
CA ILE A 5 32.87 -11.65 -7.62
C ILE A 5 32.62 -10.49 -6.65
N LYS A 6 33.69 -9.97 -6.03
CA LYS A 6 33.58 -8.81 -5.13
C LYS A 6 33.04 -7.57 -5.86
N SER A 7 33.57 -7.27 -7.05
CA SER A 7 33.14 -6.12 -7.84
C SER A 7 31.69 -6.23 -8.31
N ILE A 8 31.24 -7.41 -8.76
CA ILE A 8 29.84 -7.64 -9.16
C ILE A 8 28.90 -7.45 -7.99
N PHE A 9 29.23 -8.06 -6.84
CA PHE A 9 28.44 -7.92 -5.63
C PHE A 9 28.30 -6.46 -5.19
N LEU A 10 29.41 -5.72 -5.19
CA LEU A 10 29.41 -4.30 -4.80
C LEU A 10 28.56 -3.45 -5.76
N GLY A 11 28.62 -3.74 -7.07
CA GLY A 11 27.77 -3.08 -8.06
C GLY A 11 26.27 -3.34 -7.83
N PHE A 12 25.90 -4.58 -7.52
CA PHE A 12 24.51 -4.94 -7.24
C PHE A 12 23.97 -4.26 -5.98
N VAL A 13 24.78 -4.22 -4.91
CA VAL A 13 24.44 -3.51 -3.67
C VAL A 13 24.27 -2.02 -3.94
N LEU A 14 25.15 -1.40 -4.72
CA LEU A 14 25.03 0.02 -5.08
C LEU A 14 23.73 0.30 -5.84
N ILE A 15 23.40 -0.51 -6.84
CA ILE A 15 22.15 -0.38 -7.61
C ILE A 15 20.94 -0.56 -6.69
N PHE A 16 20.94 -1.57 -5.83
CA PHE A 16 19.86 -1.80 -4.87
C PHE A 16 19.64 -0.58 -3.97
N LEU A 17 20.70 -0.02 -3.40
CA LEU A 17 20.63 1.18 -2.56
C LEU A 17 20.11 2.40 -3.32
N LEU A 18 20.53 2.59 -4.58
CA LEU A 18 20.04 3.69 -5.41
C LEU A 18 18.53 3.58 -5.66
N ILE A 19 18.03 2.36 -5.92
CA ILE A 19 16.60 2.13 -6.14
C ILE A 19 15.80 2.37 -4.85
N GLN A 20 16.34 2.07 -3.67
CA GLN A 20 15.62 2.28 -2.39
C GLN A 20 15.30 3.76 -2.10
N ILE A 21 16.03 4.72 -2.70
CA ILE A 21 15.84 6.16 -2.47
C ILE A 21 14.48 6.64 -3.00
N ILE A 22 14.01 6.05 -4.09
CA ILE A 22 12.77 6.47 -4.74
C ILE A 22 11.63 5.60 -4.20
N GLN A 23 10.76 6.18 -3.38
CA GLN A 23 9.60 5.51 -2.79
C GLN A 23 8.31 6.17 -3.29
N PRO A 24 7.23 5.39 -3.53
CA PRO A 24 5.92 5.93 -3.84
C PRO A 24 5.36 6.77 -2.69
N ALA A 25 4.48 7.71 -3.04
CA ALA A 25 3.67 8.43 -2.05
C ALA A 25 2.77 7.44 -1.30
N ARG A 26 2.53 7.68 -0.01
CA ARG A 26 1.73 6.80 0.83
C ARG A 26 0.25 7.21 0.81
N ASN A 27 -0.63 6.24 0.68
CA ASN A 27 -2.08 6.36 0.85
C ASN A 27 -2.43 6.42 2.35
N ILE A 28 -2.29 7.61 2.94
CA ILE A 28 -2.61 7.84 4.36
C ILE A 28 -3.49 9.09 4.42
N ASP A 29 -4.71 8.91 4.93
CA ASP A 29 -5.64 10.00 5.20
C ASP A 29 -5.73 10.22 6.72
N TYR A 30 -5.44 11.45 7.15
CA TYR A 30 -5.51 11.87 8.57
C TYR A 30 -6.84 12.57 8.91
N GLY A 31 -7.74 12.67 7.94
CA GLY A 31 -9.04 13.29 8.09
C GLY A 31 -10.06 12.44 8.85
N GLN A 32 -11.27 12.97 8.97
CA GLN A 32 -12.40 12.21 9.47
C GLN A 32 -12.94 11.27 8.38
N VAL A 33 -13.54 10.15 8.79
CA VAL A 33 -14.23 9.23 7.86
C VAL A 33 -15.26 10.04 7.05
N PRO A 34 -15.14 10.08 5.71
CA PRO A 34 -16.01 10.90 4.89
C PRO A 34 -17.46 10.43 4.95
N SER A 35 -18.41 11.34 4.69
CA SER A 35 -19.84 11.01 4.66
C SER A 35 -20.21 10.01 3.57
N THR A 36 -19.36 9.88 2.56
CA THR A 36 -19.46 8.92 1.45
C THR A 36 -18.93 7.54 1.80
N ASP A 37 -18.38 7.34 3.00
CA ASP A 37 -17.94 6.02 3.43
C ASP A 37 -19.09 5.02 3.48
N ILE A 38 -18.85 3.77 3.05
CA ILE A 38 -19.87 2.71 3.00
C ILE A 38 -20.57 2.51 4.35
N SER A 39 -19.87 2.68 5.48
CA SER A 39 -20.44 2.56 6.84
C SER A 39 -21.33 3.74 7.25
N LYS A 40 -21.25 4.86 6.52
CA LYS A 40 -22.11 6.03 6.69
C LYS A 40 -23.30 6.02 5.75
N VAL A 41 -23.12 5.46 4.54
CA VAL A 41 -24.16 5.40 3.52
C VAL A 41 -25.11 4.21 3.73
N TYR A 42 -24.59 3.06 4.16
CA TYR A 42 -25.36 1.84 4.37
C TYR A 42 -25.35 1.41 5.83
N LYS A 43 -26.41 0.71 6.25
CA LYS A 43 -26.48 0.08 7.56
C LYS A 43 -25.67 -1.23 7.56
N VAL A 44 -24.34 -1.11 7.64
CA VAL A 44 -23.42 -2.24 7.70
C VAL A 44 -23.41 -2.81 9.13
N PRO A 45 -23.74 -4.10 9.33
CA PRO A 45 -23.62 -4.73 10.64
C PRO A 45 -22.17 -4.70 11.17
N ASP A 46 -21.99 -4.55 12.48
CA ASP A 46 -20.66 -4.38 13.09
C ASP A 46 -19.68 -5.52 12.77
N ASN A 47 -20.18 -6.76 12.70
CA ASN A 47 -19.36 -7.93 12.35
C ASN A 47 -18.88 -7.86 10.89
N VAL A 48 -19.69 -7.35 9.97
CA VAL A 48 -19.30 -7.15 8.57
C VAL A 48 -18.31 -5.99 8.46
N GLN A 49 -18.58 -4.89 9.16
CA GLN A 49 -17.68 -3.73 9.17
C GLN A 49 -16.29 -4.10 9.72
N PHE A 50 -16.24 -4.97 10.73
CA PHE A 50 -14.98 -5.51 11.25
C PHE A 50 -14.20 -6.28 10.18
N VAL A 51 -14.88 -7.18 9.45
CA VAL A 51 -14.25 -7.95 8.37
C VAL A 51 -13.76 -7.03 7.25
N LEU A 52 -14.57 -6.06 6.82
CA LEU A 52 -14.17 -5.11 5.77
C LEU A 52 -12.91 -4.34 6.17
N ARG A 53 -12.86 -3.83 7.41
CA ARG A 53 -11.69 -3.11 7.92
C ARG A 53 -10.43 -3.96 7.96
N GLN A 54 -10.54 -5.23 8.36
CA GLN A 54 -9.40 -6.14 8.47
C GLN A 54 -8.93 -6.69 7.12
N SER A 55 -9.85 -6.93 6.19
CA SER A 55 -9.55 -7.67 4.96
C SER A 55 -9.50 -6.82 3.71
N CYS A 56 -10.14 -5.65 3.70
CA CYS A 56 -10.39 -4.92 2.46
C CYS A 56 -9.93 -3.45 2.51
N TYR A 57 -10.09 -2.77 3.65
CA TYR A 57 -9.86 -1.31 3.73
C TYR A 57 -8.43 -0.90 3.37
N ASP A 58 -7.41 -1.69 3.71
CA ASP A 58 -6.02 -1.31 3.40
C ASP A 58 -5.76 -1.16 1.89
N CYS A 59 -6.55 -1.84 1.04
CA CYS A 59 -6.42 -1.75 -0.42
C CYS A 59 -7.54 -0.94 -1.09
N HIS A 60 -8.73 -0.91 -0.50
CA HIS A 60 -9.94 -0.31 -1.08
C HIS A 60 -10.42 0.92 -0.30
N SER A 61 -9.53 1.64 0.37
CA SER A 61 -9.88 2.87 1.11
C SER A 61 -8.79 3.94 0.95
N ASN A 62 -9.02 5.13 1.49
CA ASN A 62 -8.09 6.26 1.47
C ASN A 62 -6.98 6.17 2.52
N SER A 63 -6.96 5.11 3.34
CA SER A 63 -5.90 4.88 4.30
C SER A 63 -5.46 3.41 4.29
N THR A 64 -4.15 3.21 4.19
CA THR A 64 -3.53 1.87 4.17
C THR A 64 -2.62 1.69 5.38
N HIS A 65 -2.84 0.62 6.15
CA HIS A 65 -1.85 0.14 7.12
C HIS A 65 -0.77 -0.64 6.40
N TYR A 66 0.31 0.05 6.05
CA TYR A 66 1.36 -0.52 5.22
C TYR A 66 2.17 -1.60 5.96
N PRO A 67 2.33 -2.80 5.37
CA PRO A 67 3.18 -3.86 5.92
C PRO A 67 4.66 -3.53 5.73
N PHE A 68 5.56 -4.17 6.49
CA PHE A 68 7.00 -3.86 6.49
C PHE A 68 7.66 -3.97 5.10
N TYR A 69 7.21 -4.92 4.26
CA TYR A 69 7.78 -5.12 2.93
C TYR A 69 7.48 -3.96 1.97
N SER A 70 6.49 -3.13 2.30
CA SER A 70 6.19 -1.92 1.53
C SER A 70 7.28 -0.85 1.64
N TYR A 71 8.27 -1.02 2.51
CA TYR A 71 9.41 -0.08 2.62
C TYR A 71 10.60 -0.51 1.76
N ILE A 72 10.53 -1.68 1.11
CA ILE A 72 11.64 -2.26 0.34
C ILE A 72 11.26 -2.27 -1.13
N GLN A 73 12.11 -1.70 -1.98
CA GLN A 73 11.95 -1.81 -3.43
C GLN A 73 12.38 -3.18 -3.97
N PRO A 74 11.71 -3.70 -5.02
CA PRO A 74 10.61 -3.09 -5.79
C PRO A 74 9.20 -3.34 -5.23
N LEU A 75 9.08 -4.00 -4.07
CA LEU A 75 7.79 -4.41 -3.49
C LEU A 75 6.90 -3.21 -3.14
N SER A 76 7.51 -2.11 -2.71
CA SER A 76 6.82 -0.84 -2.46
C SER A 76 6.06 -0.35 -3.71
N TYR A 77 6.72 -0.26 -4.86
CA TYR A 77 6.07 0.13 -6.13
C TYR A 77 5.01 -0.86 -6.57
N TYR A 78 5.26 -2.15 -6.41
CA TYR A 78 4.29 -3.18 -6.75
C TYR A 78 3.02 -3.03 -5.90
N LEU A 79 3.16 -2.89 -4.59
CA LEU A 79 2.03 -2.72 -3.68
C LEU A 79 1.23 -1.45 -4.00
N GLU A 80 1.92 -0.31 -4.20
CA GLU A 80 1.26 0.95 -4.54
C GLU A 80 0.42 0.83 -5.82
N LYS A 81 0.97 0.21 -6.87
CA LYS A 81 0.24 -0.03 -8.11
C LYS A 81 -1.03 -0.85 -7.88
N HIS A 82 -0.96 -1.87 -7.01
CA HIS A 82 -2.10 -2.71 -6.68
C HIS A 82 -3.16 -1.98 -5.85
N ILE A 83 -2.75 -1.18 -4.86
CA ILE A 83 -3.67 -0.34 -4.06
C ILE A 83 -4.39 0.64 -4.98
N LYS A 84 -3.64 1.37 -5.82
CA LYS A 84 -4.21 2.33 -6.76
C LYS A 84 -5.25 1.69 -7.67
N LYS A 85 -4.90 0.54 -8.30
CA LYS A 85 -5.85 -0.20 -9.14
C LYS A 85 -7.04 -0.72 -8.35
N GLY A 86 -6.84 -1.21 -7.12
CA GLY A 86 -7.92 -1.67 -6.24
C GLY A 86 -8.94 -0.56 -5.98
N LYS A 87 -8.47 0.65 -5.64
CA LYS A 87 -9.31 1.84 -5.41
C LYS A 87 -10.05 2.31 -6.67
N GLU A 88 -9.45 2.17 -7.85
CA GLU A 88 -10.09 2.51 -9.13
C GLU A 88 -11.34 1.66 -9.40
N GLU A 89 -11.28 0.36 -9.05
CA GLU A 89 -12.39 -0.58 -9.19
C GLU A 89 -13.42 -0.44 -8.06
N LEU A 90 -12.95 -0.22 -6.82
CA LEU A 90 -13.80 -0.04 -5.63
C LEU A 90 -13.06 0.73 -4.54
N ASN A 91 -13.68 1.80 -4.02
CA ASN A 91 -13.14 2.57 -2.89
C ASN A 91 -14.22 2.86 -1.86
N PHE A 92 -14.18 2.18 -0.71
CA PHE A 92 -15.17 2.27 0.36
C PHE A 92 -15.35 3.67 0.95
N ASN A 93 -14.39 4.58 0.79
CA ASN A 93 -14.53 5.97 1.24
C ASN A 93 -15.21 6.89 0.21
N GLU A 94 -15.24 6.50 -1.06
CA GLU A 94 -15.76 7.35 -2.15
C GLU A 94 -17.04 6.78 -2.76
N ARG A 95 -17.12 5.45 -2.91
CA ARG A 95 -18.19 4.71 -3.58
C ARG A 95 -18.34 3.35 -2.89
N GLY A 96 -19.47 3.14 -2.24
CA GLY A 96 -19.86 1.83 -1.68
C GLY A 96 -20.56 0.98 -2.73
#